data_AF-A0A1R4LHN0-F1
#
_entry.id   AF-A0A1R4LHN0-F1
#
_cell.length_a   1.000
_cell.length_b   1.000
_cell.length_c   1.000
_cell.angle_alpha   90.00
_cell.angle_beta   90.00
_cell.angle_gamma   90.00
#
_symmetry.space_group_name_H-M   'P 1'
#
loop_
_entity.id
_entity.type
_entity.pdbx_description
1 polymer ?
#
loop_
_entity_poly.entity_id
_entity_poly.type
_entity_poly.pdbx_seq_one_letter_code
_entity_poly.pdbx_strand_id
1 'polypeptide(L)' 'MEFPIHGACQCGQVTYELLAAPQRVVACHCQECQKLSGAPFSVTALVSAENIRFSGK' A
#
# COMPACT_ATOMS: atom_id res chain seq x y z
N MET A 1 -12.49 -9.82 -6.23
CA MET A 1 -11.10 -9.52 -6.62
C MET A 1 -10.38 -10.85 -6.68
N GLU A 2 -9.63 -11.08 -7.76
CA GLU A 2 -8.80 -12.26 -7.92
C GLU A 2 -7.35 -11.88 -7.56
N PHE A 3 -6.69 -12.73 -6.78
CA PHE A 3 -5.31 -12.53 -6.36
C PHE A 3 -4.37 -13.41 -7.21
N PRO A 4 -3.14 -12.97 -7.50
CA PRO A 4 -2.48 -11.78 -6.95
C PRO A 4 -2.91 -10.45 -7.61
N ILE A 5 -2.99 -9.38 -6.81
CA ILE A 5 -3.14 -8.00 -7.30
C ILE A 5 -1.75 -7.42 -7.52
N HIS A 6 -1.50 -6.90 -8.72
CA HIS A 6 -0.22 -6.28 -9.07
C HIS A 6 -0.29 -4.77 -8.92
N GLY A 7 0.75 -4.17 -8.33
CA GLY A 7 0.91 -2.74 -8.22
C GLY A 7 2.34 -2.29 -8.45
N ALA A 8 2.52 -0.99 -8.67
CA ALA A 8 3.82 -0.38 -8.89
C ALA A 8 3.90 0.98 -8.19
N CYS A 9 5.09 1.34 -7.74
CA CYS A 9 5.40 2.69 -7.30
C CYS A 9 5.38 3.65 -8.49
N GLN A 10 5.00 4.91 -8.25
CA GLN A 10 4.94 5.94 -9.30
C GLN A 10 6.30 6.23 -9.94
N CYS A 11 7.42 5.95 -9.25
CA CYS A 11 8.75 6.08 -9.85
C CYS A 11 9.07 4.98 -10.87
N GLY A 12 8.28 3.90 -10.94
CA GLY A 12 8.49 2.76 -11.83
C GLY A 12 9.60 1.80 -11.40
N GLN A 13 10.34 2.09 -10.33
CA GLN A 13 11.49 1.28 -9.90
C GLN A 13 11.12 0.11 -8.97
N VAL A 14 9.92 0.15 -8.37
CA VAL A 14 9.44 -0.86 -7.43
C VAL A 14 8.06 -1.33 -7.85
N THR A 15 7.87 -2.65 -7.84
CA THR A 15 6.60 -3.34 -8.07
C THR A 15 6.26 -4.20 -6.85
N TYR A 16 4.98 -4.53 -6.68
CA TYR A 16 4.55 -5.44 -5.64
C TYR A 16 3.40 -6.36 -6.11
N GLU A 17 3.37 -7.55 -5.53
CA GLU A 17 2.26 -8.49 -5.62
C GLU A 17 1.59 -8.60 -4.25
N LEU A 18 0.29 -8.35 -4.20
CA LEU A 18 -0.55 -8.60 -3.04
C LEU A 18 -1.23 -9.96 -3.22
N LEU A 19 -0.94 -10.91 -2.33
CA LEU A 19 -1.35 -12.32 -2.45
C LEU A 19 -2.70 -12.63 -1.80
N ALA A 20 -3.16 -11.74 -0.91
CA ALA A 20 -4.42 -11.87 -0.19
C ALA A 20 -4.98 -10.49 0.17
N ALA A 21 -6.24 -10.45 0.61
CA ALA A 21 -6.85 -9.19 1.02
C ALA A 21 -6.10 -8.55 2.22
N PRO A 22 -6.01 -7.21 2.29
CA PRO A 22 -5.49 -6.52 3.46
C PRO A 22 -6.31 -6.87 4.70
N GLN A 23 -5.66 -6.93 5.86
CA GLN A 23 -6.33 -7.15 7.14
C GLN A 23 -7.26 -5.98 7.47
N ARG A 24 -6.82 -4.75 7.17
CA ARG A 24 -7.59 -3.51 7.34
C ARG A 24 -7.17 -2.47 6.30
N VAL A 25 -8.09 -1.57 5.96
CA VAL A 25 -7.82 -0.34 5.21
C VAL A 25 -8.32 0.82 6.05
N VAL A 26 -7.47 1.82 6.27
CA VAL A 26 -7.73 2.93 7.20
C VAL A 26 -7.48 4.26 6.50
N ALA A 27 -8.39 5.21 6.69
CA ALA A 27 -8.16 6.63 6.41
C ALA A 27 -7.50 7.28 7.64
N CYS A 28 -6.17 7.43 7.61
CA CYS A 28 -5.41 7.97 8.73
C CYS A 28 -5.33 9.50 8.67
N HIS A 29 -5.76 10.16 9.76
CA HIS A 29 -5.85 11.61 9.88
C HIS A 29 -4.74 12.22 10.76
N CYS A 30 -3.71 11.45 11.12
CA CYS A 30 -2.60 12.03 11.87
C CYS A 30 -1.82 13.05 11.02
N GLN A 31 -1.13 13.99 11.67
CA GLN A 31 -0.40 15.05 10.97
C GLN A 31 0.66 14.51 10.01
N GLU A 32 1.28 13.38 10.33
CA GLU A 32 2.28 12.76 9.46
C GLU A 32 1.66 12.25 8.16
N CYS A 33 0.52 11.54 8.24
CA CYS A 33 -0.19 11.08 7.05
C CYS A 33 -0.75 12.22 6.20
N GLN A 34 -1.16 13.33 6.83
CA GLN A 34 -1.56 14.55 6.12
C GLN A 34 -0.38 15.15 5.35
N LYS A 35 0.78 15.30 5.99
CA LYS A 35 2.01 15.81 5.34
C LYS A 35 2.48 14.91 4.20
N LEU A 36 2.52 13.60 4.43
CA LEU A 36 2.99 12.62 3.44
C LEU A 36 2.12 12.61 2.17
N SER A 37 0.80 12.69 2.33
CA SER A 37 -0.13 12.65 1.20
C SER A 37 -0.40 14.01 0.56
N GLY A 38 -0.15 15.11 1.26
CA GLY A 38 -0.59 16.45 0.86
C GLY A 38 -2.13 16.61 0.90
N ALA A 39 -2.84 15.71 1.57
CA ALA A 39 -4.29 15.65 1.63
C ALA A 39 -4.80 15.61 3.09
N PRO A 40 -6.11 15.77 3.36
CA PRO A 40 -6.66 15.72 4.72
C PRO A 40 -6.44 14.39 5.45
N PHE A 41 -6.16 13.31 4.73
CA PHE A 41 -5.80 11.99 5.24
C PHE A 41 -5.03 11.19 4.19
N SER A 42 -4.38 10.11 4.62
CA SER A 42 -3.83 9.07 3.73
C SER A 42 -4.63 7.77 3.87
N VAL A 43 -4.78 7.02 2.78
CA VAL A 43 -5.38 5.68 2.79
C VAL A 43 -4.25 4.67 2.94
N THR A 44 -4.30 3.86 4.00
CA THR A 44 -3.26 2.87 4.32
C THR A 44 -3.88 1.49 4.47
N ALA A 45 -3.29 0.50 3.79
CA ALA A 45 -3.65 -0.91 3.92
C ALA A 45 -2.67 -1.59 4.89
N LEU A 46 -3.20 -2.28 5.90
CA LEU A 46 -2.42 -3.16 6.77
C LEU A 46 -2.44 -4.56 6.14
N VAL A 47 -1.27 -5.07 5.78
CA VAL A 47 -1.10 -6.36 5.10
C VAL A 47 -0.11 -7.20 5.90
N SER A 48 -0.39 -8.50 6.01
CA SER A 48 0.58 -9.43 6.59
C SER A 48 1.81 -9.54 5.71
N ALA A 49 3.01 -9.59 6.31
CA ALA A 49 4.26 -9.56 5.55
C ALA A 49 4.39 -10.74 4.58
N GLU A 50 3.86 -11.92 4.93
CA GLU A 50 3.83 -13.09 4.05
C GLU A 50 2.91 -12.95 2.83
N ASN A 51 1.97 -12.00 2.86
CA ASN A 51 0.97 -11.78 1.81
C ASN A 51 1.32 -10.63 0.86
N ILE A 52 2.54 -10.08 0.94
CA ILE A 52 3.03 -9.06 0.02
C ILE A 52 4.46 -9.35 -0.41
N ARG A 53 4.72 -9.28 -1.71
CA ARG A 53 6.07 -9.44 -2.28
C ARG A 53 6.45 -8.17 -3.01
N PHE A 54 7.68 -7.72 -2.80
CA PHE A 54 8.24 -6.55 -3.49
C PHE A 54 9.34 -6.95 -4.45
N SER A 55 9.50 -6.21 -5.53
CA SER A 55 10.59 -6.37 -6.50
C SER A 55 11.00 -4.99 -7.03
N GLY A 56 12.30 -4.71 -7.10
CA GLY A 56 12.81 -3.40 -7.51
C GLY A 56 14.28 -3.20 -7.16
N LYS A 57 14.84 -2.06 -7.57
CA LYS A 57 16.19 -1.63 -7.24
C LYS A 57 16.23 -0.75 -5.98
#